data_AF-A0A965LJ31-F1
#
_entry.id   AF-A0A965LJ31-F1
#
_cell.length_a   1.000
_cell.length_b   1.000
_cell.length_c   1.000
_cell.angle_alpha   90.00
_cell.angle_beta   90.00
_cell.angle_gamma   90.00
#
_symmetry.space_group_name_H-M   'P 1'
#
loop_
_entity.id
_entity.type
_entity.pdbx_description
1 polymer ?
#
loop_
_entity_poly.entity_id
_entity_poly.type
_entity_poly.pdbx_seq_one_letter_code
_entity_poly.pdbx_strand_id
1 'polypeptide(L)'
;LNRATGNDVGTYAIGQGGVTAGGNYAITFVPDNLTITAKGLTVTGAVAANKQYDRTTVASISGATLSGVEAGDAGQVTLAGGTVGTFAQRQVGTGIGVTTAMTLTGAKAGNYSLTQPAGLTANITAKALTVTGTTAGKTYDGTTTAPLTGATLQGVISGDTVTLGNVNAGAFATDNAGTGIAVTTSFMLLGADKDNYSISQPSLTGDIAKKTLTISGATVTSRVYDGTRTATVSGGSLVGVVGSEDVNLDASTVSGLFNDKSAGTGKAVTVSGYTITGTDIANYTLTQPALTGTITAKALNVTGATATAKTYDGTTSAVISGATLDVSGVVAGETVTLANDTAGTFAQST
;
A
#
# COMPACT_ATOMS: atom_id res chain seq x y z
N LEU A 1 76.99 50.34 -10.52
CA LEU A 1 75.77 49.87 -11.18
C LEU A 1 74.58 50.43 -10.42
N ASN A 2 73.47 50.70 -11.09
CA ASN A 2 72.17 50.96 -10.46
C ASN A 2 71.13 49.97 -10.99
N ARG A 3 70.01 49.86 -10.30
CA ARG A 3 68.86 49.05 -10.71
C ARG A 3 67.59 49.90 -10.63
N ALA A 4 66.63 49.65 -11.52
CA ALA A 4 65.27 50.15 -11.34
C ALA A 4 64.73 49.79 -9.94
N THR A 5 64.02 50.71 -9.30
CA THR A 5 63.44 50.50 -7.96
C THR A 5 62.23 49.56 -8.02
N GLY A 6 62.00 48.82 -6.94
CA GLY A 6 60.89 47.87 -6.81
C GLY A 6 61.34 46.51 -6.28
N ASN A 7 60.35 45.75 -5.80
CA ASN A 7 60.50 44.45 -5.17
C ASN A 7 59.39 43.45 -5.55
N ASP A 8 58.49 43.85 -6.45
CA ASP A 8 57.42 43.00 -6.96
C ASP A 8 57.95 42.05 -8.05
N VAL A 9 57.19 41.03 -8.40
CA VAL A 9 57.54 40.13 -9.50
C VAL A 9 57.62 40.92 -10.80
N GLY A 10 58.72 40.76 -11.52
CA GLY A 10 58.98 41.55 -12.73
C GLY A 10 60.43 41.55 -13.14
N THR A 11 60.70 42.32 -14.20
CA THR A 11 62.05 42.51 -14.75
C THR A 11 62.52 43.94 -14.45
N TYR A 12 63.72 44.06 -13.91
CA TYR A 12 64.32 45.32 -13.47
C TYR A 12 65.65 45.55 -14.20
N ALA A 13 65.70 46.59 -15.03
CA ALA A 13 66.91 46.93 -15.76
C ALA A 13 68.08 47.27 -14.81
N ILE A 14 69.26 46.75 -15.13
CA ILE A 14 70.54 47.06 -14.50
C ILE A 14 71.27 48.06 -15.41
N GLY A 15 71.54 49.24 -14.86
CA GLY A 15 72.28 50.30 -15.52
C GLY A 15 73.69 50.47 -14.96
N GLN A 16 74.54 51.19 -15.69
CA GLN A 16 75.90 51.54 -15.25
C GLN A 16 75.89 52.27 -13.89
N GLY A 17 74.87 53.09 -13.63
CA GLY A 17 74.78 53.96 -12.47
C GLY A 17 75.97 54.91 -12.40
N GLY A 18 76.52 55.13 -11.20
CA GLY A 18 77.68 56.00 -10.98
C GLY A 18 79.05 55.36 -11.26
N VAL A 19 79.11 54.21 -11.96
CA VAL A 19 80.41 53.56 -12.25
C VAL A 19 81.20 54.41 -13.23
N THR A 20 82.45 54.73 -12.88
CA THR A 20 83.39 55.50 -13.70
C THR A 20 84.77 54.83 -13.68
N ALA A 21 85.52 54.94 -14.79
CA ALA A 21 86.92 54.50 -14.89
C ALA A 21 87.91 55.67 -14.77
N GLY A 22 87.44 56.85 -14.30
CA GLY A 22 88.21 58.09 -14.28
C GLY A 22 88.28 58.78 -15.65
N GLY A 23 89.03 59.88 -15.77
CA GLY A 23 89.10 60.69 -17.00
C GLY A 23 89.93 60.07 -18.15
N ASN A 24 90.68 59.01 -17.86
CA ASN A 24 91.61 58.39 -18.82
C ASN A 24 90.98 57.25 -19.64
N TYR A 25 89.78 56.78 -19.28
CA TYR A 25 89.16 55.61 -19.91
C TYR A 25 87.65 55.81 -20.12
N ALA A 26 87.15 55.33 -21.27
CA ALA A 26 85.71 55.25 -21.54
C ALA A 26 85.16 53.87 -21.17
N ILE A 27 84.00 53.82 -20.50
CA ILE A 27 83.28 52.58 -20.22
C ILE A 27 82.19 52.40 -21.28
N THR A 28 82.23 51.26 -21.99
CA THR A 28 81.08 50.77 -22.77
C THR A 28 80.30 49.79 -21.90
N PHE A 29 79.26 50.29 -21.22
CA PHE A 29 78.41 49.44 -20.38
C PHE A 29 77.43 48.64 -21.23
N VAL A 30 77.38 47.32 -20.98
CA VAL A 30 76.37 46.43 -21.57
C VAL A 30 75.28 46.23 -20.52
N PRO A 31 74.02 46.65 -20.79
CA PRO A 31 72.92 46.48 -19.84
C PRO A 31 72.52 45.02 -19.69
N ASP A 32 71.96 44.71 -18.54
CA ASP A 32 71.34 43.41 -18.24
C ASP A 32 70.10 43.63 -17.37
N ASN A 33 69.37 42.56 -17.06
CA ASN A 33 68.14 42.60 -16.28
C ASN A 33 68.23 41.70 -15.05
N LEU A 34 67.74 42.21 -13.91
CA LEU A 34 67.35 41.37 -12.77
C LEU A 34 65.90 40.92 -12.95
N THR A 35 65.65 39.62 -12.85
CA THR A 35 64.28 39.09 -12.80
C THR A 35 63.92 38.68 -11.39
N ILE A 36 62.79 39.16 -10.86
CA ILE A 36 62.17 38.68 -9.63
C ILE A 36 61.02 37.74 -10.03
N THR A 37 61.11 36.48 -9.61
CA THR A 37 60.10 35.45 -9.89
C THR A 37 59.12 35.29 -8.73
N ALA A 38 57.91 34.83 -9.02
CA ALA A 38 56.89 34.62 -7.99
C ALA A 38 57.31 33.59 -6.95
N LYS A 39 57.03 33.88 -5.67
CA LYS A 39 57.22 32.92 -4.58
C LYS A 39 56.03 31.96 -4.54
N GLY A 40 56.30 30.66 -4.40
CA GLY A 40 55.25 29.65 -4.25
C GLY A 40 54.57 29.72 -2.89
N LEU A 41 53.24 29.78 -2.89
CA LEU A 41 52.38 29.54 -1.72
C LEU A 41 51.72 28.18 -1.82
N THR A 42 51.40 27.61 -0.66
CA THR A 42 50.62 26.36 -0.56
C THR A 42 49.35 26.63 0.24
N VAL A 43 48.27 25.96 -0.13
CA VAL A 43 47.06 25.91 0.69
C VAL A 43 47.15 24.75 1.66
N THR A 44 46.93 25.02 2.94
CA THR A 44 46.90 24.01 4.02
C THR A 44 45.54 23.97 4.69
N GLY A 45 45.25 22.88 5.42
CA GLY A 45 44.04 22.77 6.25
C GLY A 45 42.71 22.58 5.51
N ALA A 46 42.72 22.56 4.16
CA ALA A 46 41.52 22.34 3.37
C ALA A 46 40.93 20.95 3.62
N VAL A 47 39.63 20.89 3.87
CA VAL A 47 38.85 19.65 4.06
C VAL A 47 37.62 19.72 3.17
N ALA A 48 37.33 18.64 2.45
CA ALA A 48 36.08 18.48 1.71
C ALA A 48 35.02 17.82 2.60
N ALA A 49 33.80 18.38 2.61
CA ALA A 49 32.70 17.83 3.39
C ALA A 49 31.91 16.76 2.61
N ASN A 50 31.45 15.74 3.33
CA ASN A 50 30.48 14.78 2.79
C ASN A 50 29.15 15.48 2.48
N LYS A 51 28.40 14.98 1.50
CA LYS A 51 27.06 15.46 1.17
C LYS A 51 26.09 14.33 0.87
N GLN A 52 24.80 14.62 0.93
CA GLN A 52 23.77 13.75 0.34
C GLN A 52 23.68 14.00 -1.17
N TYR A 53 23.29 12.97 -1.93
CA TYR A 53 23.03 13.09 -3.37
C TYR A 53 22.03 14.20 -3.68
N ASP A 54 22.43 15.12 -4.56
CA ASP A 54 21.64 16.28 -5.00
C ASP A 54 21.76 16.56 -6.51
N ARG A 55 22.27 15.60 -7.29
CA ARG A 55 22.59 15.68 -8.73
C ARG A 55 23.72 16.65 -9.12
N THR A 56 24.40 17.30 -8.19
CA THR A 56 25.48 18.24 -8.50
C THR A 56 26.85 17.70 -8.09
N THR A 57 27.91 18.20 -8.74
CA THR A 57 29.30 17.94 -8.35
C THR A 57 29.84 18.98 -7.37
N VAL A 58 29.02 19.90 -6.86
CA VAL A 58 29.51 20.97 -5.95
C VAL A 58 29.90 20.38 -4.60
N ALA A 59 31.12 20.66 -4.17
CA ALA A 59 31.64 20.31 -2.85
C ALA A 59 31.78 21.55 -1.96
N SER A 60 31.55 21.38 -0.66
CA SER A 60 31.86 22.39 0.35
C SER A 60 33.27 22.13 0.90
N ILE A 61 34.10 23.18 0.90
CA ILE A 61 35.45 23.16 1.45
C ILE A 61 35.48 24.01 2.72
N SER A 62 36.23 23.58 3.74
CA SER A 62 36.49 24.35 4.95
C SER A 62 37.96 24.26 5.35
N GLY A 63 38.42 25.16 6.23
CA GLY A 63 39.76 25.11 6.82
C GLY A 63 40.92 25.54 5.92
N ALA A 64 40.67 25.92 4.66
CA ALA A 64 41.70 26.34 3.72
C ALA A 64 42.40 27.64 4.15
N THR A 65 43.72 27.59 4.31
CA THR A 65 44.57 28.73 4.71
C THR A 65 45.84 28.80 3.84
N LEU A 66 46.42 30.01 3.70
CA LEU A 66 47.69 30.19 3.00
C LEU A 66 48.88 29.90 3.93
N SER A 67 49.87 29.20 3.39
CA SER A 67 51.19 29.01 3.99
C SER A 67 52.29 29.56 3.06
N GLY A 68 53.25 30.28 3.64
CA GLY A 68 54.41 30.84 2.94
C GLY A 68 54.36 32.34 2.60
N VAL A 69 53.29 33.05 2.98
CA VAL A 69 53.16 34.51 2.78
C VAL A 69 54.26 35.23 3.57
N GLU A 70 54.97 36.16 2.95
CA GLU A 70 55.98 36.96 3.64
C GLU A 70 55.34 37.88 4.68
N ALA A 71 56.00 38.03 5.84
CA ALA A 71 55.44 38.82 6.94
C ALA A 71 55.12 40.28 6.54
N GLY A 72 55.91 40.87 5.63
CA GLY A 72 55.66 42.22 5.09
C GLY A 72 54.45 42.32 4.16
N ASP A 73 53.98 41.20 3.62
CA ASP A 73 52.82 41.13 2.71
C ASP A 73 51.56 40.62 3.43
N ALA A 74 51.62 40.40 4.74
CA ALA A 74 50.48 39.99 5.55
C ALA A 74 49.31 40.99 5.39
N GLY A 75 48.12 40.48 5.11
CA GLY A 75 46.92 41.30 4.83
C GLY A 75 46.85 41.88 3.42
N GLN A 76 47.89 41.73 2.60
CA GLN A 76 47.92 42.15 1.19
C GLN A 76 47.82 40.98 0.20
N VAL A 77 47.76 39.75 0.73
CA VAL A 77 47.56 38.50 -0.01
C VAL A 77 46.48 37.67 0.71
N THR A 78 45.39 37.39 0.01
CA THR A 78 44.21 36.71 0.56
C THR A 78 43.80 35.55 -0.35
N LEU A 79 43.44 34.41 0.24
CA LEU A 79 42.88 33.27 -0.48
C LEU A 79 41.41 33.52 -0.82
N ALA A 80 41.05 33.39 -2.09
CA ALA A 80 39.67 33.42 -2.57
C ALA A 80 39.24 32.04 -3.09
N GLY A 81 37.94 31.74 -3.04
CA GLY A 81 37.38 30.46 -3.49
C GLY A 81 37.65 29.28 -2.55
N GLY A 82 38.16 29.52 -1.34
CA GLY A 82 38.51 28.47 -0.36
C GLY A 82 37.33 27.72 0.28
N THR A 83 36.10 27.96 -0.19
CA THR A 83 34.86 27.37 0.36
C THR A 83 34.14 26.42 -0.58
N VAL A 84 34.56 26.35 -1.85
CA VAL A 84 33.90 25.56 -2.89
C VAL A 84 34.92 24.68 -3.61
N GLY A 85 34.53 23.44 -3.87
CA GLY A 85 35.27 22.48 -4.69
C GLY A 85 34.34 21.77 -5.67
N THR A 86 34.90 20.84 -6.43
CA THR A 86 34.16 20.01 -7.38
C THR A 86 34.50 18.54 -7.15
N PHE A 87 33.49 17.73 -6.84
CA PHE A 87 33.59 16.27 -6.84
C PHE A 87 33.87 15.75 -8.25
N ALA A 88 34.70 14.71 -8.35
CA ALA A 88 35.02 14.04 -9.61
C ALA A 88 33.81 13.37 -10.28
N GLN A 89 32.77 13.06 -9.51
CA GLN A 89 31.50 12.51 -9.99
C GLN A 89 30.33 13.04 -9.16
N ARG A 90 29.10 12.87 -9.66
CA ARG A 90 27.88 13.29 -8.94
C ARG A 90 27.18 12.13 -8.21
N GLN A 91 27.52 10.88 -8.54
CA GLN A 91 26.87 9.69 -8.02
C GLN A 91 27.32 9.37 -6.60
N VAL A 92 26.48 8.65 -5.86
CA VAL A 92 26.80 8.10 -4.53
C VAL A 92 28.11 7.32 -4.58
N GLY A 93 28.92 7.48 -3.55
CA GLY A 93 30.21 6.82 -3.45
C GLY A 93 31.03 7.31 -2.25
N THR A 94 32.08 6.55 -1.94
CA THR A 94 33.01 6.83 -0.84
C THR A 94 34.36 7.30 -1.37
N GLY A 95 34.99 8.26 -0.69
CA GLY A 95 36.33 8.72 -1.04
C GLY A 95 36.42 9.37 -2.43
N ILE A 96 35.35 10.02 -2.88
CA ILE A 96 35.32 10.68 -4.19
C ILE A 96 36.27 11.87 -4.16
N GLY A 97 37.19 11.93 -5.12
CA GLY A 97 38.14 13.03 -5.25
C GLY A 97 37.47 14.38 -5.43
N VAL A 98 38.03 15.42 -4.82
CA VAL A 98 37.55 16.80 -4.88
C VAL A 98 38.66 17.71 -5.36
N THR A 99 38.40 18.49 -6.40
CA THR A 99 39.32 19.50 -6.93
C THR A 99 38.90 20.91 -6.52
N THR A 100 39.87 21.81 -6.37
CA THR A 100 39.63 23.22 -6.05
C THR A 100 40.26 24.13 -7.09
N ALA A 101 39.71 25.34 -7.22
CA ALA A 101 40.22 26.39 -8.10
C ALA A 101 40.38 27.69 -7.31
N MET A 102 41.13 27.64 -6.22
CA MET A 102 41.35 28.79 -5.35
C MET A 102 42.28 29.81 -6.03
N THR A 103 42.11 31.09 -5.72
CA THR A 103 42.93 32.17 -6.30
C THR A 103 43.49 33.06 -5.21
N LEU A 104 44.52 33.85 -5.55
CA LEU A 104 45.05 34.89 -4.68
C LEU A 104 44.45 36.24 -5.06
N THR A 105 44.10 37.03 -4.05
CA THR A 105 43.63 38.41 -4.20
C THR A 105 44.41 39.34 -3.27
N GLY A 106 44.34 40.64 -3.50
CA GLY A 106 45.06 41.66 -2.73
C GLY A 106 46.24 42.28 -3.49
N ALA A 107 46.77 43.40 -2.97
CA ALA A 107 47.75 44.24 -3.65
C ALA A 107 49.07 43.53 -3.99
N LYS A 108 49.44 42.51 -3.20
CA LYS A 108 50.69 41.75 -3.38
C LYS A 108 50.48 40.38 -4.01
N ALA A 109 49.25 40.02 -4.42
CA ALA A 109 48.95 38.70 -4.98
C ALA A 109 49.78 38.34 -6.22
N GLY A 110 50.10 39.32 -7.07
CA GLY A 110 50.92 39.12 -8.28
C GLY A 110 52.36 38.66 -7.98
N ASN A 111 52.82 38.79 -6.73
CA ASN A 111 54.15 38.35 -6.33
C ASN A 111 54.23 36.86 -5.99
N TYR A 112 53.10 36.15 -6.06
CA TYR A 112 52.98 34.80 -5.58
C TYR A 112 52.33 33.89 -6.63
N SER A 113 52.76 32.64 -6.65
CA SER A 113 52.06 31.54 -7.33
C SER A 113 51.37 30.67 -6.28
N LEU A 114 50.24 30.06 -6.62
CA LEU A 114 49.45 29.25 -5.68
C LEU A 114 49.45 27.78 -6.06
N THR A 115 49.88 26.94 -5.14
CA THR A 115 49.72 25.49 -5.23
C THR A 115 48.41 25.09 -4.53
N GLN A 116 47.50 24.47 -5.28
CA GLN A 116 46.23 23.96 -4.76
C GLN A 116 46.46 22.83 -3.74
N PRO A 117 45.52 22.60 -2.80
CA PRO A 117 45.55 21.41 -1.96
C PRO A 117 45.39 20.14 -2.82
N ALA A 118 46.10 19.07 -2.45
CA ALA A 118 46.02 17.78 -3.13
C ALA A 118 45.39 16.72 -2.21
N GLY A 119 44.79 15.68 -2.82
CA GLY A 119 44.28 14.52 -2.08
C GLY A 119 42.98 14.74 -1.31
N LEU A 120 42.23 15.82 -1.59
CA LEU A 120 40.92 16.02 -0.98
C LEU A 120 39.94 14.95 -1.47
N THR A 121 39.26 14.31 -0.54
CA THR A 121 38.21 13.33 -0.82
C THR A 121 37.03 13.52 0.12
N ALA A 122 35.83 13.24 -0.35
CA ALA A 122 34.63 13.19 0.48
C ALA A 122 33.62 12.16 -0.06
N ASN A 123 32.63 11.81 0.75
CA ASN A 123 31.58 10.86 0.41
C ASN A 123 30.33 11.58 -0.11
N ILE A 124 29.67 11.00 -1.10
CA ILE A 124 28.28 11.32 -1.46
C ILE A 124 27.40 10.17 -0.94
N THR A 125 26.53 10.44 0.02
CA THR A 125 25.61 9.44 0.58
C THR A 125 24.28 9.44 -0.16
N ALA A 126 23.62 8.27 -0.19
CA ALA A 126 22.33 8.12 -0.85
C ALA A 126 21.25 9.02 -0.23
N LYS A 127 20.37 9.53 -1.10
CA LYS A 127 19.18 10.26 -0.65
C LYS A 127 18.09 9.28 -0.24
N ALA A 128 17.61 9.40 0.99
CA ALA A 128 16.49 8.59 1.46
C ALA A 128 15.19 9.01 0.76
N LEU A 129 14.45 8.01 0.29
CA LEU A 129 13.11 8.13 -0.28
C LEU A 129 12.09 7.46 0.64
N THR A 130 10.84 7.92 0.55
CA THR A 130 9.73 7.39 1.34
C THR A 130 8.70 6.75 0.43
N VAL A 131 8.17 5.59 0.84
CA VAL A 131 7.01 4.97 0.19
C VAL A 131 5.74 5.39 0.92
N THR A 132 4.73 5.85 0.19
CA THR A 132 3.44 6.31 0.73
C THR A 132 2.26 5.66 0.02
N GLY A 133 1.04 5.83 0.56
CA GLY A 133 -0.21 5.44 -0.10
C GLY A 133 -0.49 3.93 -0.19
N THR A 134 0.40 3.09 0.34
CA THR A 134 0.22 1.63 0.28
C THR A 134 -0.91 1.18 1.19
N THR A 135 -1.79 0.34 0.67
CA THR A 135 -2.84 -0.35 1.43
C THR A 135 -2.76 -1.85 1.20
N ALA A 136 -3.27 -2.61 2.17
CA ALA A 136 -3.36 -4.06 2.10
C ALA A 136 -4.71 -4.52 2.68
N GLY A 137 -5.35 -5.49 2.03
CA GLY A 137 -6.58 -6.07 2.53
C GLY A 137 -7.08 -7.21 1.65
N LYS A 138 -7.72 -8.20 2.27
CA LYS A 138 -8.33 -9.32 1.54
C LYS A 138 -9.46 -9.96 2.32
N THR A 139 -10.21 -10.85 1.67
CA THR A 139 -11.04 -11.85 2.36
C THR A 139 -10.19 -13.06 2.68
N TYR A 140 -10.48 -13.72 3.81
CA TYR A 140 -9.79 -14.92 4.25
C TYR A 140 -9.77 -15.99 3.16
N ASP A 141 -8.57 -16.50 2.91
CA ASP A 141 -8.23 -17.46 1.86
C ASP A 141 -7.21 -18.52 2.34
N GLY A 142 -6.93 -18.58 3.64
CA GLY A 142 -5.98 -19.53 4.24
C GLY A 142 -4.51 -19.25 3.93
N THR A 143 -4.14 -18.06 3.46
CA THR A 143 -2.74 -17.71 3.15
C THR A 143 -2.30 -16.43 3.86
N THR A 144 -0.99 -16.19 3.93
CA THR A 144 -0.41 -14.92 4.42
C THR A 144 -0.19 -13.89 3.32
N THR A 145 -0.47 -14.19 2.05
CA THR A 145 -0.24 -13.23 0.96
C THR A 145 -1.08 -11.98 1.16
N ALA A 146 -0.43 -10.81 1.14
CA ALA A 146 -1.08 -9.50 1.22
C ALA A 146 -1.08 -8.84 -0.16
N PRO A 147 -2.24 -8.69 -0.83
CA PRO A 147 -2.31 -7.88 -2.03
C PRO A 147 -2.08 -6.41 -1.67
N LEU A 148 -1.12 -5.77 -2.35
CA LEU A 148 -0.77 -4.37 -2.12
C LEU A 148 -1.30 -3.50 -3.26
N THR A 149 -1.79 -2.31 -2.91
CA THR A 149 -2.19 -1.30 -3.89
C THR A 149 -1.77 0.10 -3.42
N GLY A 150 -1.69 1.06 -4.35
CA GLY A 150 -1.49 2.48 -4.02
C GLY A 150 -0.07 2.92 -3.63
N ALA A 151 0.92 2.02 -3.67
CA ALA A 151 2.30 2.36 -3.33
C ALA A 151 2.89 3.42 -4.27
N THR A 152 3.37 4.54 -3.70
CA THR A 152 4.00 5.65 -4.42
C THR A 152 5.33 6.03 -3.78
N LEU A 153 6.29 6.45 -4.61
CA LEU A 153 7.64 6.84 -4.17
C LEU A 153 7.76 8.36 -4.11
N GLN A 154 8.19 8.88 -2.97
CA GLN A 154 8.32 10.32 -2.70
C GLN A 154 9.79 10.72 -2.48
N GLY A 155 10.17 11.90 -2.96
CA GLY A 155 11.49 12.50 -2.75
C GLY A 155 12.51 12.29 -3.87
N VAL A 156 12.11 11.67 -4.99
CA VAL A 156 12.94 11.56 -6.20
C VAL A 156 13.22 12.98 -6.72
N ILE A 157 14.48 13.25 -7.06
CA ILE A 157 14.86 14.57 -7.57
C ILE A 157 14.46 14.66 -9.04
N SER A 158 13.87 15.78 -9.45
CA SER A 158 13.40 15.96 -10.82
C SER A 158 14.52 15.69 -11.84
N GLY A 159 14.20 14.87 -12.85
CA GLY A 159 15.13 14.43 -13.89
C GLY A 159 15.96 13.19 -13.54
N ASP A 160 15.81 12.59 -12.36
CA ASP A 160 16.26 11.22 -12.10
C ASP A 160 15.17 10.20 -12.50
N THR A 161 15.60 9.03 -12.97
CA THR A 161 14.72 7.91 -13.29
C THR A 161 14.80 6.86 -12.20
N VAL A 162 13.84 6.91 -11.27
CA VAL A 162 13.70 5.96 -10.15
C VAL A 162 12.24 5.57 -10.00
N THR A 163 11.97 4.26 -9.92
CA THR A 163 10.64 3.69 -9.75
C THR A 163 10.63 2.64 -8.64
N LEU A 164 9.44 2.27 -8.17
CA LEU A 164 9.25 1.27 -7.14
C LEU A 164 8.90 -0.09 -7.76
N GLY A 165 9.63 -1.14 -7.38
CA GLY A 165 9.34 -2.54 -7.69
C GLY A 165 8.65 -3.27 -6.53
N ASN A 166 8.18 -4.49 -6.79
CA ASN A 166 7.44 -5.33 -5.83
C ASN A 166 6.20 -4.64 -5.23
N VAL A 167 5.46 -3.89 -6.06
CA VAL A 167 4.38 -3.00 -5.60
C VAL A 167 3.04 -3.69 -5.33
N ASN A 168 2.92 -4.98 -5.65
CA ASN A 168 1.64 -5.69 -5.63
C ASN A 168 1.53 -6.80 -4.58
N ALA A 169 2.62 -7.15 -3.90
CA ALA A 169 2.63 -8.28 -2.97
C ALA A 169 3.45 -7.97 -1.72
N GLY A 170 2.87 -8.28 -0.57
CA GLY A 170 3.50 -8.36 0.73
C GLY A 170 3.05 -9.62 1.46
N ALA A 171 3.32 -9.68 2.76
CA ALA A 171 2.88 -10.78 3.63
C ALA A 171 2.26 -10.25 4.92
N PHE A 172 1.03 -10.67 5.22
CA PHE A 172 0.44 -10.54 6.54
C PHE A 172 1.22 -11.39 7.56
N ALA A 173 1.31 -10.91 8.80
CA ALA A 173 1.96 -11.63 9.89
C ALA A 173 1.23 -12.93 10.30
N THR A 174 -0.04 -13.07 9.94
CA THR A 174 -0.87 -14.27 10.11
C THR A 174 -1.84 -14.36 8.94
N ASP A 175 -2.30 -15.57 8.66
CA ASP A 175 -3.38 -15.87 7.72
C ASP A 175 -4.78 -15.67 8.32
N ASN A 176 -4.91 -15.63 9.66
CA ASN A 176 -6.19 -15.48 10.35
C ASN A 176 -6.90 -14.16 10.04
N ALA A 177 -8.23 -14.21 9.97
CA ALA A 177 -9.06 -13.03 9.81
C ALA A 177 -8.91 -12.07 11.01
N GLY A 178 -8.82 -10.78 10.73
CA GLY A 178 -8.60 -9.75 11.74
C GLY A 178 -8.34 -8.38 11.13
N THR A 179 -8.25 -7.38 11.98
CA THR A 179 -7.98 -5.98 11.59
C THR A 179 -6.60 -5.55 12.07
N GLY A 180 -5.95 -4.66 11.32
CA GLY A 180 -4.69 -4.06 11.72
C GLY A 180 -3.52 -5.06 11.79
N ILE A 181 -3.59 -6.14 11.02
CA ILE A 181 -2.55 -7.17 10.97
C ILE A 181 -1.31 -6.55 10.29
N ALA A 182 -0.15 -6.72 10.91
CA ALA A 182 1.11 -6.23 10.36
C ALA A 182 1.40 -6.84 8.98
N VAL A 183 1.85 -6.01 8.04
CA VAL A 183 2.20 -6.41 6.68
C VAL A 183 3.68 -6.12 6.42
N THR A 184 4.41 -7.18 6.10
CA THR A 184 5.80 -7.07 5.65
C THR A 184 5.82 -6.75 4.16
N THR A 185 6.53 -5.68 3.80
CA THR A 185 6.73 -5.25 2.42
C THR A 185 8.19 -5.47 2.01
N SER A 186 8.42 -5.63 0.70
CA SER A 186 9.75 -5.86 0.12
C SER A 186 9.98 -4.99 -1.10
N PHE A 187 9.56 -3.72 -1.02
CA PHE A 187 9.73 -2.77 -2.10
C PHE A 187 11.21 -2.62 -2.45
N MET A 188 11.49 -2.41 -3.73
CA MET A 188 12.85 -2.18 -4.21
C MET A 188 12.89 -0.98 -5.16
N LEU A 189 14.02 -0.29 -5.22
CA LEU A 189 14.21 0.76 -6.21
C LEU A 189 14.65 0.16 -7.55
N LEU A 190 14.06 0.66 -8.62
CA LEU A 190 14.36 0.31 -10.01
C LEU A 190 14.68 1.60 -10.79
N GLY A 191 15.27 1.45 -11.98
CA GLY A 191 15.63 2.57 -12.85
C GLY A 191 17.13 2.89 -12.86
N ALA A 192 17.54 3.78 -13.76
CA ALA A 192 18.94 4.08 -14.03
C ALA A 192 19.64 4.79 -12.86
N ASP A 193 18.91 5.61 -12.11
CA ASP A 193 19.48 6.42 -11.04
C ASP A 193 19.26 5.82 -9.64
N LYS A 194 18.73 4.59 -9.55
CA LYS A 194 18.33 3.94 -8.29
C LYS A 194 19.43 3.89 -7.22
N ASP A 195 20.69 3.75 -7.64
CA ASP A 195 21.83 3.58 -6.74
C ASP A 195 22.23 4.88 -6.03
N ASN A 196 21.65 6.01 -6.44
CA ASN A 196 21.81 7.28 -5.75
C ASN A 196 20.83 7.48 -4.58
N TYR A 197 19.95 6.51 -4.35
CA TYR A 197 18.86 6.59 -3.41
C TYR A 197 18.80 5.37 -2.51
N SER A 198 18.12 5.52 -1.38
CA SER A 198 17.78 4.44 -0.48
C SER A 198 16.30 4.52 -0.11
N ILE A 199 15.72 3.39 0.26
CA ILE A 199 14.37 3.32 0.84
C ILE A 199 14.42 2.55 2.14
N SER A 200 13.56 2.95 3.07
CA SER A 200 13.15 2.12 4.20
C SER A 200 11.76 1.59 3.91
N GLN A 201 11.52 0.31 4.23
CA GLN A 201 10.17 -0.25 4.11
C GLN A 201 9.21 0.50 5.04
N PRO A 202 7.99 0.85 4.60
CA PRO A 202 7.01 1.49 5.47
C PRO A 202 6.50 0.49 6.51
N SER A 203 6.11 1.02 7.67
CA SER A 203 5.25 0.27 8.59
C SER A 203 3.83 0.24 8.00
N LEU A 204 3.33 -0.96 7.72
CA LEU A 204 2.03 -1.16 7.09
C LEU A 204 1.22 -2.16 7.91
N THR A 205 -0.07 -1.89 8.04
CA THR A 205 -1.07 -2.85 8.52
C THR A 205 -2.17 -3.00 7.49
N GLY A 206 -2.92 -4.09 7.56
CA GLY A 206 -4.10 -4.31 6.74
C GLY A 206 -5.06 -5.29 7.39
N ASP A 207 -6.21 -5.49 6.74
CA ASP A 207 -7.30 -6.29 7.28
C ASP A 207 -7.52 -7.56 6.46
N ILE A 208 -7.75 -8.67 7.14
CA ILE A 208 -8.25 -9.92 6.55
C ILE A 208 -9.71 -10.07 7.00
N ALA A 209 -10.65 -9.79 6.10
CA ALA A 209 -12.07 -9.96 6.37
C ALA A 209 -12.43 -11.45 6.46
N LYS A 210 -13.31 -11.82 7.39
CA LYS A 210 -13.81 -13.20 7.50
C LYS A 210 -14.46 -13.66 6.20
N LYS A 211 -14.27 -14.93 5.84
CA LYS A 211 -14.95 -15.51 4.67
C LYS A 211 -16.35 -15.95 5.04
N THR A 212 -17.34 -15.58 4.23
CA THR A 212 -18.72 -16.02 4.43
C THR A 212 -18.95 -17.41 3.83
N LEU A 213 -19.43 -18.32 4.67
CA LEU A 213 -19.90 -19.65 4.31
C LEU A 213 -21.40 -19.64 4.04
N THR A 214 -21.81 -20.53 3.14
CA THR A 214 -23.22 -20.79 2.85
C THR A 214 -23.55 -22.26 3.09
N ILE A 215 -24.84 -22.59 3.17
CA ILE A 215 -25.32 -23.94 3.38
C ILE A 215 -26.04 -24.41 2.11
N SER A 216 -25.64 -25.58 1.61
CA SER A 216 -26.32 -26.27 0.50
C SER A 216 -26.93 -27.58 0.98
N GLY A 217 -27.95 -28.10 0.29
CA GLY A 217 -28.55 -29.41 0.61
C GLY A 217 -29.43 -29.45 1.87
N ALA A 218 -29.75 -28.30 2.48
CA ALA A 218 -30.79 -28.22 3.50
C ALA A 218 -32.17 -28.30 2.85
N THR A 219 -33.12 -28.97 3.51
CA THR A 219 -34.48 -29.21 2.97
C THR A 219 -35.55 -28.98 4.03
N VAL A 220 -36.79 -28.77 3.57
CA VAL A 220 -37.97 -28.66 4.43
C VAL A 220 -38.86 -29.87 4.17
N THR A 221 -39.20 -30.61 5.23
CA THR A 221 -40.13 -31.74 5.11
C THR A 221 -41.55 -31.22 4.89
N SER A 222 -42.23 -31.75 3.88
CA SER A 222 -43.65 -31.44 3.66
C SER A 222 -44.49 -31.96 4.82
N ARG A 223 -45.51 -31.20 5.21
CA ARG A 223 -46.41 -31.60 6.30
C ARG A 223 -47.87 -31.37 5.93
N VAL A 224 -48.76 -32.05 6.63
CA VAL A 224 -50.20 -31.79 6.57
C VAL A 224 -50.53 -30.60 7.48
N TYR A 225 -51.53 -29.81 7.10
CA TYR A 225 -52.03 -28.69 7.88
C TYR A 225 -52.41 -29.12 9.31
N ASP A 226 -51.85 -28.43 10.30
CA ASP A 226 -52.05 -28.68 11.73
C ASP A 226 -52.32 -27.39 12.52
N GLY A 227 -52.56 -26.27 11.82
CA GLY A 227 -52.78 -24.95 12.43
C GLY A 227 -51.52 -24.21 12.89
N THR A 228 -50.33 -24.81 12.83
CA THR A 228 -49.07 -24.16 13.22
C THR A 228 -48.33 -23.56 12.03
N ARG A 229 -47.20 -22.87 12.28
CA ARG A 229 -46.26 -22.40 11.25
C ARG A 229 -44.95 -23.18 11.25
N THR A 230 -44.80 -24.16 12.12
CA THR A 230 -43.54 -24.89 12.32
C THR A 230 -43.14 -25.63 11.04
N ALA A 231 -41.87 -25.54 10.67
CA ALA A 231 -41.27 -26.29 9.58
C ALA A 231 -40.14 -27.15 10.12
N THR A 232 -40.09 -28.42 9.69
CA THR A 232 -38.98 -29.32 10.01
C THR A 232 -37.90 -29.17 8.94
N VAL A 233 -36.78 -28.59 9.33
CA VAL A 233 -35.59 -28.39 8.48
C VAL A 233 -34.59 -29.50 8.78
N SER A 234 -33.99 -30.09 7.75
CA SER A 234 -32.96 -31.12 7.90
C SER A 234 -31.94 -31.09 6.77
N GLY A 235 -30.82 -31.79 6.96
CA GLY A 235 -29.71 -31.81 6.02
C GLY A 235 -28.85 -30.56 6.11
N GLY A 236 -28.10 -30.27 5.05
CA GLY A 236 -27.16 -29.15 4.99
C GLY A 236 -25.70 -29.60 4.92
N SER A 237 -24.91 -28.86 4.16
CA SER A 237 -23.45 -28.97 4.11
C SER A 237 -22.85 -27.59 3.84
N LEU A 238 -21.71 -27.30 4.48
CA LEU A 238 -21.02 -26.04 4.27
C LEU A 238 -20.45 -25.95 2.86
N VAL A 239 -20.54 -24.75 2.30
CA VAL A 239 -19.91 -24.38 1.03
C VAL A 239 -19.01 -23.18 1.29
N GLY A 240 -17.77 -23.28 0.81
CA GLY A 240 -16.78 -22.20 0.86
C GLY A 240 -15.71 -22.34 1.94
N VAL A 241 -15.66 -23.46 2.67
CA VAL A 241 -14.55 -23.79 3.58
C VAL A 241 -13.27 -23.89 2.75
N VAL A 242 -12.19 -23.27 3.23
CA VAL A 242 -10.89 -23.28 2.57
C VAL A 242 -10.16 -24.58 2.91
N GLY A 243 -9.62 -25.24 1.88
CA GLY A 243 -8.80 -26.44 2.05
C GLY A 243 -9.50 -27.56 2.83
N SER A 244 -8.83 -28.04 3.89
CA SER A 244 -9.32 -29.10 4.79
C SER A 244 -9.33 -28.62 6.24
N GLU A 245 -9.66 -27.35 6.44
CA GLU A 245 -9.77 -26.71 7.75
C GLU A 245 -10.90 -27.33 8.61
N ASP A 246 -10.74 -27.26 9.93
CA ASP A 246 -11.71 -27.78 10.90
C ASP A 246 -12.85 -26.79 11.09
N VAL A 247 -13.82 -26.84 10.17
CA VAL A 247 -15.05 -26.06 10.18
C VAL A 247 -16.23 -26.95 9.82
N ASN A 248 -17.06 -27.25 10.81
CA ASN A 248 -18.17 -28.20 10.69
C ASN A 248 -19.51 -27.51 10.87
N LEU A 249 -20.52 -27.93 10.09
CA LEU A 249 -21.91 -27.48 10.28
C LEU A 249 -22.50 -28.15 11.51
N ASP A 250 -23.00 -27.35 12.45
CA ASP A 250 -23.84 -27.84 13.53
C ASP A 250 -25.30 -27.48 13.24
N ALA A 251 -26.12 -28.53 13.13
CA ALA A 251 -27.55 -28.46 12.84
C ALA A 251 -28.41 -28.83 14.06
N SER A 252 -27.81 -29.01 15.24
CA SER A 252 -28.50 -29.50 16.45
C SER A 252 -29.63 -28.60 16.94
N THR A 253 -29.57 -27.30 16.62
CA THR A 253 -30.57 -26.31 17.02
C THR A 253 -31.32 -25.70 15.84
N VAL A 254 -31.22 -26.32 14.66
CA VAL A 254 -31.89 -25.82 13.45
C VAL A 254 -33.41 -25.78 13.64
N SER A 255 -34.02 -24.68 13.22
CA SER A 255 -35.47 -24.52 13.22
C SER A 255 -35.92 -23.79 11.96
N GLY A 256 -37.17 -24.03 11.57
CA GLY A 256 -37.80 -23.37 10.44
C GLY A 256 -39.21 -22.89 10.76
N LEU A 257 -39.60 -21.77 10.16
CA LEU A 257 -40.94 -21.23 10.25
C LEU A 257 -41.47 -20.88 8.87
N PHE A 258 -42.60 -21.46 8.48
CA PHE A 258 -43.35 -21.01 7.31
C PHE A 258 -43.79 -19.56 7.50
N ASN A 259 -43.86 -18.81 6.40
CA ASN A 259 -44.34 -17.42 6.40
C ASN A 259 -45.79 -17.27 6.91
N ASP A 260 -46.64 -18.28 6.75
CA ASP A 260 -48.00 -18.38 7.29
C ASP A 260 -48.41 -19.86 7.47
N LYS A 261 -49.57 -20.10 8.10
CA LYS A 261 -50.07 -21.45 8.42
C LYS A 261 -50.86 -22.11 7.28
N SER A 262 -51.22 -21.37 6.24
CA SER A 262 -52.16 -21.83 5.20
C SER A 262 -51.54 -22.93 4.34
N ALA A 263 -52.38 -23.84 3.84
CA ALA A 263 -51.95 -24.85 2.88
C ALA A 263 -51.44 -24.20 1.58
N GLY A 264 -50.43 -24.81 0.97
CA GLY A 264 -49.82 -24.32 -0.26
C GLY A 264 -48.43 -24.92 -0.51
N THR A 265 -47.96 -24.83 -1.75
CA THR A 265 -46.63 -25.25 -2.21
C THR A 265 -45.69 -24.05 -2.34
N GLY A 266 -44.38 -24.26 -2.21
CA GLY A 266 -43.38 -23.21 -2.42
C GLY A 266 -43.43 -22.10 -1.36
N LYS A 267 -43.98 -22.40 -0.19
CA LYS A 267 -44.09 -21.44 0.92
C LYS A 267 -42.71 -21.12 1.46
N ALA A 268 -42.39 -19.84 1.59
CA ALA A 268 -41.13 -19.40 2.15
C ALA A 268 -40.97 -19.86 3.60
N VAL A 269 -39.76 -20.34 3.94
CA VAL A 269 -39.38 -20.78 5.28
C VAL A 269 -38.21 -19.93 5.77
N THR A 270 -38.42 -19.22 6.87
CA THR A 270 -37.34 -18.56 7.60
C THR A 270 -36.59 -19.63 8.39
N VAL A 271 -35.31 -19.83 8.08
CA VAL A 271 -34.43 -20.79 8.74
C VAL A 271 -33.51 -20.08 9.71
N SER A 272 -33.33 -20.65 10.90
CA SER A 272 -32.35 -20.20 11.90
C SER A 272 -31.76 -21.40 12.64
N GLY A 273 -30.68 -21.17 13.38
CA GLY A 273 -30.09 -22.17 14.28
C GLY A 273 -29.02 -23.08 13.66
N TYR A 274 -28.67 -22.92 12.38
CA TYR A 274 -27.39 -23.46 11.93
C TYR A 274 -26.24 -22.65 12.52
N THR A 275 -25.25 -23.34 13.06
CA THR A 275 -24.00 -22.76 13.58
C THR A 275 -22.81 -23.47 12.96
N ILE A 276 -21.60 -22.96 13.20
CA ILE A 276 -20.35 -23.64 12.84
C ILE A 276 -19.55 -23.96 14.10
N THR A 277 -18.84 -25.08 14.06
CA THR A 277 -17.96 -25.57 15.12
C THR A 277 -16.60 -25.98 14.53
N GLY A 278 -15.60 -26.16 15.39
CA GLY A 278 -14.23 -26.49 15.00
C GLY A 278 -13.24 -25.39 15.38
N THR A 279 -11.95 -25.65 15.17
CA THR A 279 -10.87 -24.73 15.60
C THR A 279 -10.73 -23.51 14.70
N ASP A 280 -11.13 -23.59 13.44
CA ASP A 280 -10.84 -22.56 12.43
C ASP A 280 -12.01 -21.57 12.21
N ILE A 281 -13.10 -21.73 12.97
CA ILE A 281 -14.34 -20.94 12.80
C ILE A 281 -14.15 -19.43 13.00
N ALA A 282 -13.08 -19.01 13.69
CA ALA A 282 -12.78 -17.60 13.92
C ALA A 282 -12.62 -16.83 12.59
N ASN A 283 -12.22 -17.53 11.51
CA ASN A 283 -11.97 -16.98 10.19
C ASN A 283 -13.22 -16.86 9.30
N TYR A 284 -14.37 -17.31 9.80
CA TYR A 284 -15.59 -17.45 9.00
C TYR A 284 -16.81 -16.74 9.60
N THR A 285 -17.77 -16.44 8.72
CA THR A 285 -19.16 -16.15 9.08
C THR A 285 -20.08 -17.12 8.35
N LEU A 286 -21.31 -17.31 8.84
CA LEU A 286 -22.27 -18.25 8.26
C LEU A 286 -23.55 -17.52 7.85
N THR A 287 -23.97 -17.70 6.60
CA THR A 287 -25.29 -17.26 6.11
C THR A 287 -26.29 -18.41 6.16
N GLN A 288 -27.44 -18.18 6.81
CA GLN A 288 -28.54 -19.15 6.86
C GLN A 288 -29.15 -19.35 5.46
N PRO A 289 -29.63 -20.57 5.11
CA PRO A 289 -30.19 -20.84 3.80
C PRO A 289 -31.60 -20.25 3.66
N ALA A 290 -31.97 -19.86 2.45
CA ALA A 290 -33.35 -19.55 2.09
C ALA A 290 -34.02 -20.80 1.52
N LEU A 291 -35.06 -21.30 2.20
CA LEU A 291 -35.75 -22.52 1.81
C LEU A 291 -37.24 -22.25 1.52
N THR A 292 -37.85 -23.16 0.77
CA THR A 292 -39.30 -23.25 0.61
C THR A 292 -39.80 -24.65 0.95
N GLY A 293 -41.07 -24.76 1.30
CA GLY A 293 -41.69 -26.06 1.60
C GLY A 293 -43.18 -26.08 1.25
N THR A 294 -43.83 -27.19 1.59
CA THR A 294 -45.25 -27.43 1.29
C THR A 294 -46.02 -27.77 2.56
N ILE A 295 -47.15 -27.09 2.75
CA ILE A 295 -48.20 -27.47 3.70
C ILE A 295 -49.34 -28.07 2.87
N THR A 296 -49.55 -29.37 2.97
CA THR A 296 -50.65 -30.07 2.28
C THR A 296 -51.95 -29.83 3.05
N ALA A 297 -53.04 -29.56 2.35
CA ALA A 297 -54.35 -29.39 2.98
C ALA A 297 -54.73 -30.65 3.77
N LYS A 298 -55.32 -30.47 4.96
CA LYS A 298 -55.84 -31.59 5.74
C LYS A 298 -57.17 -32.02 5.12
N ALA A 299 -57.26 -33.30 4.74
CA ALA A 299 -58.51 -33.88 4.26
C ALA A 299 -59.52 -33.98 5.40
N LEU A 300 -60.75 -33.52 5.14
CA LEU A 300 -61.90 -33.69 6.02
C LEU A 300 -62.93 -34.57 5.33
N ASN A 301 -63.61 -35.41 6.09
CA ASN A 301 -64.63 -36.31 5.56
C ASN A 301 -66.03 -35.76 5.81
N VAL A 302 -66.91 -35.90 4.82
CA VAL A 302 -68.34 -35.62 4.95
C VAL A 302 -69.09 -36.94 4.83
N THR A 303 -70.01 -37.18 5.76
CA THR A 303 -70.82 -38.40 5.81
C THR A 303 -72.31 -38.06 5.89
N GLY A 304 -73.19 -39.05 5.73
CA GLY A 304 -74.64 -38.88 5.96
C GLY A 304 -75.42 -38.07 4.92
N ALA A 305 -74.75 -37.48 3.92
CA ALA A 305 -75.41 -36.71 2.87
C ALA A 305 -76.35 -37.60 2.04
N THR A 306 -77.64 -37.23 1.99
CA THR A 306 -78.68 -37.92 1.22
C THR A 306 -79.45 -36.91 0.37
N ALA A 307 -79.82 -37.30 -0.85
CA ALA A 307 -80.68 -36.48 -1.70
C ALA A 307 -82.15 -36.79 -1.42
N THR A 308 -82.95 -35.74 -1.24
CA THR A 308 -84.39 -35.87 -1.04
C THR A 308 -85.07 -36.22 -2.36
N ALA A 309 -85.96 -37.21 -2.36
CA ALA A 309 -86.76 -37.54 -3.52
C ALA A 309 -87.68 -36.37 -3.90
N LYS A 310 -87.81 -36.11 -5.21
CA LYS A 310 -88.69 -35.06 -5.76
C LYS A 310 -89.54 -35.63 -6.89
N THR A 311 -90.67 -34.99 -7.16
CA THR A 311 -91.42 -35.17 -8.41
C THR A 311 -90.72 -34.43 -9.54
N TYR A 312 -90.78 -34.98 -10.76
CA TYR A 312 -90.18 -34.38 -11.96
C TYR A 312 -90.68 -32.96 -12.19
N ASP A 313 -89.76 -32.01 -12.32
CA ASP A 313 -90.03 -30.59 -12.59
C ASP A 313 -89.15 -30.01 -13.71
N GLY A 314 -88.40 -30.86 -14.42
CA GLY A 314 -87.49 -30.46 -15.50
C GLY A 314 -86.17 -29.83 -15.04
N THR A 315 -85.87 -29.80 -13.73
CA THR A 315 -84.62 -29.23 -13.18
C THR A 315 -83.73 -30.29 -12.53
N THR A 316 -82.40 -30.11 -12.57
CA THR A 316 -81.43 -30.99 -11.91
C THR A 316 -81.17 -30.62 -10.45
N SER A 317 -81.82 -29.59 -9.91
CA SER A 317 -81.62 -29.18 -8.52
C SER A 317 -82.08 -30.26 -7.55
N ALA A 318 -81.17 -30.67 -6.66
CA ALA A 318 -81.41 -31.61 -5.58
C ALA A 318 -81.38 -30.90 -4.23
N VAL A 319 -82.27 -31.30 -3.32
CA VAL A 319 -82.20 -30.90 -1.91
C VAL A 319 -81.45 -31.97 -1.15
N ILE A 320 -80.32 -31.60 -0.56
CA ILE A 320 -79.49 -32.49 0.24
C ILE A 320 -79.90 -32.36 1.71
N SER A 321 -79.86 -33.46 2.45
CA SER A 321 -80.09 -33.48 3.89
C SER A 321 -79.18 -34.49 4.58
N GLY A 322 -78.95 -34.32 5.88
CA GLY A 322 -78.19 -35.28 6.70
C GLY A 322 -76.66 -35.23 6.55
N ALA A 323 -76.12 -34.32 5.72
CA ALA A 323 -74.69 -34.16 5.58
C ALA A 323 -74.05 -33.70 6.89
N THR A 324 -73.06 -34.45 7.37
CA THR A 324 -72.32 -34.14 8.59
C THR A 324 -70.83 -34.12 8.30
N LEU A 325 -70.17 -33.06 8.76
CA LEU A 325 -68.71 -32.97 8.76
C LEU A 325 -68.17 -33.83 9.89
N ASP A 326 -67.21 -34.69 9.59
CA ASP A 326 -66.42 -35.35 10.63
C ASP A 326 -65.46 -34.33 11.26
N VAL A 327 -65.92 -33.73 12.36
CA VAL A 327 -65.16 -32.72 13.12
C VAL A 327 -63.94 -33.29 13.83
N SER A 328 -63.79 -34.63 13.91
CA SER A 328 -62.59 -35.24 14.50
C SER A 328 -61.32 -34.96 13.67
N GLY A 329 -61.48 -34.68 12.37
CA GLY A 329 -60.40 -34.24 11.50
C GLY A 329 -60.05 -32.75 11.61
N VAL A 330 -60.91 -31.91 12.18
CA VAL A 330 -60.68 -30.46 12.29
C VAL A 330 -59.59 -30.18 13.33
N VAL A 331 -58.68 -29.25 13.02
CA VAL A 331 -57.62 -28.86 13.95
C VAL A 331 -58.23 -28.23 15.20
N ALA A 332 -57.76 -28.64 16.38
CA ALA A 332 -58.30 -28.18 17.65
C ALA A 332 -58.33 -26.65 17.75
N GLY A 333 -59.48 -26.10 18.16
CA GLY A 333 -59.70 -24.66 18.29
C GLY A 333 -60.14 -23.96 17.00
N GLU A 334 -60.19 -24.66 15.86
CA GLU A 334 -60.74 -24.13 14.62
C GLU A 334 -62.20 -24.56 14.42
N THR A 335 -63.01 -23.66 13.84
CA THR A 335 -64.40 -23.94 13.46
C THR A 335 -64.48 -24.09 11.95
N VAL A 336 -64.93 -25.26 11.49
CA VAL A 336 -65.20 -25.52 10.08
C VAL A 336 -66.66 -25.93 9.94
N THR A 337 -67.38 -25.28 9.04
CA THR A 337 -68.77 -25.61 8.71
C THR A 337 -68.87 -26.06 7.27
N LEU A 338 -69.82 -26.94 6.98
CA LEU A 338 -70.21 -27.19 5.59
C LEU A 338 -70.97 -25.97 5.09
N ALA A 339 -70.55 -25.45 3.95
CA ALA A 339 -71.37 -24.54 3.16
C ALA A 339 -72.10 -25.35 2.09
N ASN A 340 -73.35 -24.99 1.79
CA ASN A 340 -74.20 -25.68 0.80
C ASN A 340 -74.46 -27.17 1.09
N ASP A 341 -74.57 -27.55 2.36
CA ASP A 341 -74.97 -28.90 2.81
C ASP A 341 -76.43 -29.27 2.49
N THR A 342 -77.20 -28.33 1.94
CA THR A 342 -78.63 -28.47 1.61
C THR A 342 -78.93 -28.50 0.12
N ALA A 343 -77.94 -28.33 -0.76
CA ALA A 343 -78.16 -28.24 -2.20
C ALA A 343 -77.19 -29.14 -2.98
N GLY A 344 -77.69 -29.77 -4.04
CA GLY A 344 -76.93 -30.65 -4.92
C GLY A 344 -77.48 -30.63 -6.35
N THR A 345 -76.92 -31.47 -7.20
CA THR A 345 -77.34 -31.58 -8.60
C THR A 345 -77.46 -33.04 -8.99
N PHE A 346 -78.65 -33.46 -9.45
CA PHE A 346 -78.82 -34.76 -10.10
C PHE A 346 -78.06 -34.77 -11.42
N ALA A 347 -77.47 -35.92 -11.79
CA ALA A 347 -76.66 -36.04 -13.01
C ALA A 347 -77.44 -35.80 -14.32
N GLN A 348 -78.77 -35.93 -14.28
CA GLN A 348 -79.69 -35.72 -15.40
C GLN A 348 -81.03 -35.18 -14.90
N SER A 349 -81.76 -34.45 -15.76
CA SER A 349 -83.08 -33.89 -15.46
C SER A 349 -84.23 -34.82 -15.80
N THR A 350 -83.98 -35.95 -16.46
CA THR A 350 -84.96 -36.96 -16.90
C THR A 350 -85.01 -38.16 -15.98
#